data_AF-A0A4S8IJX6-F1
#
_entry.id   AF-A0A4S8IJX6-F1
#
_cell.length_a   1.000
_cell.length_b   1.000
_cell.length_c   1.000
_cell.angle_alpha   90.00
_cell.angle_beta   90.00
_cell.angle_gamma   90.00
#
_symmetry.space_group_name_H-M   'P 1'
#
loop_
_entity.id
_entity.type
_entity.pdbx_description
1 polymer ?
#
loop_
_entity_poly.entity_id
_entity_poly.type
_entity_poly.pdbx_seq_one_letter_code
_entity_poly.pdbx_strand_id
1 'polypeptide(L)'
;MAASQMPMATSLLILLLVMLGGAASSPSGEDLVAELETLRSQSPSGVIHLDDRLVSRFLTSAAAPRPYSLLIFFDAAQLRSKPELHLPHLHSEFALLSASFAAHHHKDDASSSSSSTHRLFFCDVEFGESQHSFALFGVSSLPHARLVPASARSLRDDSIPMDQSDFSRGAESMADFVEAKAKIPLGGPILRPPPISPRQALFLLAALLISAPFLIRRVLAGDTLIHDRRLWMALALFVYFFGVSGTMHNIIRNMPMFLPDRSNPDRLIFFFQGSGMQLGAEGFAVGFLYMVVGLVLAFATHALAGWKSVSAQRGFMLVGMLVAYWAVSKVIYLDNWKTGYSIHAFWPNSWR
;
A
#
# COMPACT_ATOMS: atom_id res chain seq x y z
N MET A 1 -12.72 -70.01 58.43
CA MET A 1 -11.79 -69.42 57.43
C MET A 1 -12.11 -70.06 56.08
N ALA A 2 -12.92 -69.39 55.25
CA ALA A 2 -13.22 -69.84 53.89
C ALA A 2 -12.82 -68.72 52.94
N ALA A 3 -11.73 -68.95 52.19
CA ALA A 3 -11.25 -68.03 51.17
C ALA A 3 -12.15 -68.15 49.94
N SER A 4 -12.91 -67.09 49.65
CA SER A 4 -13.71 -66.99 48.42
C SER A 4 -12.78 -66.71 47.24
N GLN A 5 -12.57 -67.71 46.39
CA GLN A 5 -11.94 -67.51 45.08
C GLN A 5 -12.87 -66.67 44.20
N MET A 6 -12.44 -65.46 43.83
CA MET A 6 -13.12 -64.66 42.81
C MET A 6 -12.76 -65.20 41.41
N PRO A 7 -13.72 -65.25 40.46
CA PRO A 7 -13.48 -65.83 39.15
C PRO A 7 -12.58 -64.91 38.32
N MET A 8 -11.40 -65.40 37.92
CA MET A 8 -10.44 -64.75 37.00
C MET A 8 -11.10 -64.17 35.72
N ALA A 9 -12.24 -64.73 35.31
CA ALA A 9 -12.98 -64.32 34.12
C ALA A 9 -13.57 -62.89 34.21
N THR A 10 -13.95 -62.41 35.40
CA THR A 10 -14.55 -61.06 35.53
C THR A 10 -13.50 -59.96 35.47
N SER A 11 -12.29 -60.19 35.99
CA SER A 11 -11.16 -59.26 35.83
C SER A 11 -10.68 -59.17 34.37
N LEU A 12 -10.69 -60.28 33.63
CA LEU A 12 -10.30 -60.26 32.22
C LEU A 12 -11.32 -59.53 31.34
N LEU A 13 -12.61 -59.65 31.65
CA LEU A 13 -13.69 -58.96 30.93
C LEU A 13 -13.66 -57.43 31.16
N ILE A 14 -13.34 -57.00 32.39
CA ILE A 14 -13.20 -55.57 32.73
C ILE A 14 -11.95 -54.99 32.06
N LEU A 15 -10.84 -55.73 32.00
CA LEU A 15 -9.63 -55.31 31.28
C LEU A 15 -9.86 -55.22 29.77
N LEU A 16 -10.65 -56.13 29.18
CA LEU A 16 -11.02 -56.09 27.77
C LEU A 16 -11.98 -54.91 27.46
N LEU A 17 -12.90 -54.58 28.38
CA LEU A 17 -13.79 -53.43 28.23
C LEU A 17 -13.05 -52.09 28.34
N VAL A 18 -12.02 -52.00 29.19
CA VAL A 18 -11.18 -50.79 29.34
C VAL A 18 -10.27 -50.60 28.12
N MET A 19 -9.80 -51.68 27.48
CA MET A 19 -9.00 -51.59 26.26
C MET A 19 -9.82 -51.24 25.00
N LEU A 20 -11.14 -51.47 25.00
CA LEU A 20 -12.03 -51.06 23.90
C LEU A 20 -12.53 -49.60 24.02
N GLY A 21 -12.35 -48.95 25.17
CA GLY A 21 -12.82 -47.57 25.41
C GLY A 21 -11.87 -46.44 24.99
N GLY A 22 -10.70 -46.76 24.43
CA GLY A 22 -9.61 -45.81 24.19
C GLY A 22 -9.32 -45.47 22.73
N ALA A 23 -10.23 -45.73 21.79
CA ALA A 23 -10.08 -45.24 20.43
C ALA A 23 -10.47 -43.75 20.38
N ALA A 24 -9.48 -42.86 20.48
CA ALA A 24 -9.66 -41.47 20.11
C ALA A 24 -10.09 -41.44 18.63
N SER A 25 -11.39 -41.23 18.40
CA SER A 25 -11.94 -41.03 17.07
C SER A 25 -11.24 -39.81 16.46
N SER A 26 -10.60 -39.99 15.30
CA SER A 26 -10.11 -38.85 14.50
C SER A 26 -11.25 -37.85 14.33
N PRO A 27 -11.02 -36.55 14.60
CA PRO A 27 -12.08 -35.54 14.50
C PRO A 27 -12.70 -35.58 13.11
N SER A 28 -14.03 -35.55 13.04
CA SER A 28 -14.71 -35.55 11.75
C SER A 28 -14.43 -34.23 11.03
N GLY A 29 -14.43 -34.24 9.69
CA GLY A 29 -14.14 -33.04 8.90
C GLY A 29 -15.09 -31.87 9.21
N GLU A 30 -16.34 -32.17 9.57
CA GLU A 30 -17.35 -31.20 9.99
C GLU A 30 -17.00 -30.54 11.34
N ASP A 31 -16.46 -31.30 12.30
CA ASP A 31 -16.05 -30.76 13.61
C ASP A 31 -14.94 -29.72 13.46
N LEU A 32 -13.98 -29.96 12.56
CA LEU A 32 -12.88 -29.02 12.27
C LEU A 32 -13.40 -27.72 11.63
N VAL A 33 -14.42 -27.81 10.79
CA VAL A 33 -15.03 -26.64 10.15
C VAL A 33 -15.80 -25.81 11.18
N ALA A 34 -16.58 -26.46 12.04
CA ALA A 34 -17.30 -25.79 13.12
C ALA A 34 -16.32 -25.06 14.06
N GLU A 35 -15.19 -25.70 14.38
CA GLU A 35 -14.12 -25.08 15.18
C GLU A 35 -13.53 -23.85 14.47
N LEU A 36 -13.21 -23.93 13.17
CA LEU A 36 -12.73 -22.77 12.40
C LEU A 36 -13.77 -21.63 12.33
N GLU A 37 -15.06 -21.95 12.22
CA GLU A 37 -16.12 -20.94 12.26
C GLU A 37 -16.23 -20.27 13.63
N THR A 38 -16.01 -21.01 14.73
CA THR A 38 -15.94 -20.43 16.08
C THR A 38 -14.72 -19.55 16.27
N LEU A 39 -13.55 -19.94 15.74
CA LEU A 39 -12.35 -19.12 15.79
C LEU A 39 -12.50 -17.83 14.96
N ARG A 40 -13.14 -17.93 13.79
CA ARG A 40 -13.46 -16.77 12.95
C ARG A 40 -14.36 -15.78 13.67
N SER A 41 -15.39 -16.23 14.38
CA SER A 41 -16.34 -15.35 15.07
C SER A 41 -15.75 -14.63 16.28
N GLN A 42 -14.66 -15.17 16.85
CA GLN A 42 -13.90 -14.51 17.92
C GLN A 42 -13.02 -13.36 17.39
N SER A 43 -12.70 -13.35 16.09
CA SER A 43 -11.86 -12.34 15.47
C SER A 43 -12.68 -11.17 14.92
N PRO A 44 -12.37 -9.91 15.26
CA PRO A 44 -13.11 -8.74 14.77
C PRO A 44 -12.99 -8.52 13.26
N SER A 45 -11.88 -8.97 12.66
CA SER A 45 -11.62 -8.89 11.21
C SER A 45 -11.97 -10.18 10.45
N GLY A 46 -12.32 -11.27 11.17
CA GLY A 46 -12.52 -12.58 10.57
C GLY A 46 -11.24 -13.35 10.23
N VAL A 47 -10.06 -12.80 10.53
CA VAL A 47 -8.76 -13.47 10.34
C VAL A 47 -8.44 -14.30 11.58
N ILE A 48 -8.13 -15.58 11.38
CA ILE A 48 -7.83 -16.53 12.45
C ILE A 48 -6.32 -16.57 12.69
N HIS A 49 -5.92 -16.24 13.91
CA HIS A 49 -4.53 -16.37 14.33
C HIS A 49 -4.17 -17.84 14.59
N LEU A 50 -3.19 -18.36 13.85
CA LEU A 50 -2.75 -19.75 13.94
C LEU A 50 -1.39 -19.85 14.63
N ASP A 51 -1.36 -20.55 15.75
CA ASP A 51 -0.13 -21.00 16.40
C ASP A 51 0.36 -22.35 15.81
N ASP A 52 1.56 -22.78 16.19
CA ASP A 52 2.10 -24.08 15.76
C ASP A 52 1.16 -25.26 16.09
N ARG A 53 0.38 -25.16 17.17
CA ARG A 53 -0.58 -26.21 17.58
C ARG A 53 -1.77 -26.27 16.63
N LEU A 54 -2.38 -25.14 16.30
CA LEU A 54 -3.50 -25.03 15.39
C LEU A 54 -3.09 -25.36 13.96
N VAL A 55 -1.88 -24.96 13.52
CA VAL A 55 -1.30 -25.41 12.25
C VAL A 55 -1.21 -26.93 12.22
N SER A 56 -0.66 -27.56 13.26
CA SER A 56 -0.58 -29.02 13.30
C SER A 56 -1.97 -29.67 13.26
N ARG A 57 -2.96 -29.14 13.99
CA ARG A 57 -4.32 -29.67 14.07
C ARG A 57 -5.09 -29.57 12.75
N PHE A 58 -5.11 -28.39 12.13
CA PHE A 58 -5.93 -28.13 10.94
C PHE A 58 -5.25 -28.51 9.62
N LEU A 59 -3.91 -28.57 9.59
CA LEU A 59 -3.17 -28.78 8.34
C LEU A 59 -2.43 -30.12 8.29
N THR A 60 -1.75 -30.51 9.36
CA THR A 60 -0.88 -31.70 9.37
C THR A 60 -1.59 -32.96 9.86
N SER A 61 -2.38 -32.86 10.92
CA SER A 61 -3.12 -33.98 11.53
C SER A 61 -4.44 -34.27 10.83
N ALA A 62 -4.99 -33.30 10.10
CA ALA A 62 -6.21 -33.48 9.32
C ALA A 62 -5.92 -34.29 8.04
N ALA A 63 -6.70 -35.35 7.82
CA ALA A 63 -6.56 -36.18 6.62
C ALA A 63 -6.95 -35.38 5.36
N ALA A 64 -6.11 -35.42 4.33
CA ALA A 64 -6.43 -34.86 3.01
C ALA A 64 -7.29 -35.86 2.21
N PRO A 65 -8.35 -35.41 1.49
CA PRO A 65 -8.77 -34.02 1.29
C PRO A 65 -9.58 -33.43 2.45
N ARG A 66 -9.25 -32.18 2.82
CA ARG A 66 -9.97 -31.40 3.84
C ARG A 66 -11.24 -30.77 3.27
N PRO A 67 -12.30 -30.55 4.07
CA PRO A 67 -13.51 -29.88 3.60
C PRO A 67 -13.37 -28.34 3.45
N TYR A 68 -12.16 -27.80 3.63
CA TYR A 68 -11.87 -26.37 3.57
C TYR A 68 -10.51 -26.07 2.92
N SER A 69 -10.37 -24.84 2.45
CA SER A 69 -9.10 -24.23 2.01
C SER A 69 -8.73 -23.10 2.96
N LEU A 70 -7.43 -22.87 3.17
CA LEU A 70 -6.93 -21.80 4.03
C LEU A 70 -6.06 -20.84 3.22
N LEU A 71 -6.30 -19.54 3.36
CA LEU A 71 -5.38 -18.51 2.90
C LEU A 71 -4.59 -18.00 4.11
N ILE A 72 -3.28 -18.18 4.10
CA ILE A 72 -2.40 -17.91 5.24
C ILE A 72 -1.49 -16.74 4.91
N PHE A 73 -1.56 -15.68 5.70
CA PHE A 73 -0.65 -14.54 5.67
C PHE A 73 0.45 -14.73 6.73
N PHE A 74 1.71 -14.57 6.34
CA PHE A 74 2.84 -14.70 7.25
C PHE A 74 3.25 -13.31 7.74
N ASP A 75 3.33 -13.13 9.05
CA ASP A 75 3.71 -11.87 9.69
C ASP A 75 4.86 -12.07 10.68
N ALA A 76 5.58 -11.00 10.99
CA ALA A 76 6.62 -10.97 11.99
C ALA A 76 6.63 -9.63 12.71
N ALA A 77 6.33 -9.62 14.01
CA ALA A 77 6.26 -8.39 14.80
C ALA A 77 7.57 -7.58 14.74
N GLN A 78 8.72 -8.27 14.68
CA GLN A 78 10.05 -7.66 14.59
C GLN A 78 10.27 -6.87 13.27
N LEU A 79 9.61 -7.29 12.19
CA LEU A 79 9.76 -6.67 10.87
C LEU A 79 8.73 -5.57 10.58
N ARG A 80 7.69 -5.43 11.41
CA ARG A 80 6.69 -4.36 11.28
C ARG A 80 7.29 -2.95 11.38
N SER A 81 8.45 -2.81 12.03
CA SER A 81 9.17 -1.54 12.14
C SER A 81 9.87 -1.09 10.85
N LYS A 82 10.05 -2.01 9.88
CA LYS A 82 10.74 -1.71 8.61
C LYS A 82 9.73 -1.15 7.60
N PRO A 83 9.81 0.15 7.26
CA PRO A 83 8.82 0.76 6.37
C PRO A 83 8.84 0.13 4.97
N GLU A 84 10.00 -0.31 4.49
CA GLU A 84 10.19 -0.88 3.14
C GLU A 84 9.31 -2.13 2.86
N LEU A 85 8.95 -2.89 3.89
CA LEU A 85 8.16 -4.11 3.73
C LEU A 85 6.65 -3.86 3.70
N HIS A 86 6.20 -2.68 4.15
CA HIS A 86 4.79 -2.32 4.29
C HIS A 86 3.90 -3.38 4.98
N LEU A 87 4.48 -4.22 5.85
CA LEU A 87 3.78 -5.34 6.51
C LEU A 87 2.49 -4.92 7.25
N PRO A 88 2.48 -3.83 8.06
CA PRO A 88 1.25 -3.40 8.73
C PRO A 88 0.12 -3.04 7.75
N HIS A 89 0.48 -2.44 6.61
CA HIS A 89 -0.48 -2.07 5.58
C HIS A 89 -1.02 -3.30 4.86
N LEU A 90 -0.16 -4.22 4.44
CA LEU A 90 -0.58 -5.47 3.78
C LEU A 90 -1.44 -6.34 4.69
N HIS A 91 -1.10 -6.42 5.98
CA HIS A 91 -1.93 -7.11 6.97
C HIS A 91 -3.31 -6.46 7.11
N SER A 92 -3.40 -5.12 7.09
CA SER A 92 -4.69 -4.42 7.13
C SER A 92 -5.55 -4.67 5.87
N GLU A 93 -4.92 -4.74 4.70
CA GLU A 93 -5.60 -5.07 3.43
C GLU A 93 -6.06 -6.54 3.42
N PHE A 94 -5.25 -7.45 3.97
CA PHE A 94 -5.64 -8.84 4.15
C PHE A 94 -6.83 -9.01 5.10
N ALA A 95 -6.83 -8.28 6.22
CA ALA A 95 -7.96 -8.23 7.16
C ALA A 95 -9.23 -7.67 6.50
N LEU A 96 -9.09 -6.68 5.63
CA LEU A 96 -10.19 -6.09 4.87
C LEU A 96 -10.80 -7.08 3.86
N LEU A 97 -9.95 -7.87 3.19
CA LEU A 97 -10.38 -8.94 2.32
C LEU A 97 -11.18 -9.99 3.09
N SER A 98 -10.68 -10.44 4.24
CA SER A 98 -11.36 -11.40 5.12
C SER A 98 -12.74 -10.89 5.57
N ALA A 99 -12.81 -9.65 6.06
CA ALA A 99 -14.07 -9.05 6.49
C ALA A 99 -15.07 -8.89 5.33
N SER A 100 -14.59 -8.50 4.15
CA SER A 100 -15.43 -8.37 2.94
C SER A 100 -15.99 -9.72 2.52
N PHE A 101 -15.15 -10.77 2.53
CA PHE A 101 -15.56 -12.13 2.22
C PHE A 101 -16.64 -12.63 3.19
N ALA A 102 -16.43 -12.44 4.50
CA ALA A 102 -17.42 -12.82 5.51
C ALA A 102 -18.76 -12.09 5.31
N ALA A 103 -18.73 -10.79 4.99
CA ALA A 103 -19.93 -9.99 4.77
C ALA A 103 -20.74 -10.40 3.54
N HIS A 104 -20.09 -10.89 2.48
CA HIS A 104 -20.76 -11.38 1.28
C HIS A 104 -21.32 -12.80 1.50
N HIS A 105 -20.52 -13.72 2.06
CA HIS A 105 -20.95 -15.09 2.32
C HIS A 105 -22.11 -15.18 3.33
N HIS A 106 -22.17 -14.29 4.34
CA HIS A 106 -23.31 -14.21 5.25
C HIS A 106 -24.64 -13.83 4.55
N LYS A 107 -24.59 -13.10 3.43
CA LYS A 107 -25.81 -12.72 2.69
C LYS A 107 -26.33 -13.88 1.84
N ASP A 108 -25.45 -14.70 1.28
CA ASP A 108 -25.82 -15.83 0.44
C ASP A 108 -26.45 -16.97 1.25
N ASP A 109 -25.93 -17.27 2.45
CA ASP A 109 -26.50 -18.28 3.35
C ASP A 109 -27.93 -17.97 3.81
N ALA A 110 -28.33 -16.69 3.84
CA ALA A 110 -29.71 -16.29 4.14
C ALA A 110 -30.67 -16.53 2.96
N SER A 111 -30.15 -16.78 1.75
CA SER A 111 -30.92 -16.87 0.51
C SER A 111 -30.86 -18.23 -0.20
N SER A 112 -29.85 -19.08 0.09
CA SER A 112 -29.69 -20.38 -0.56
C SER A 112 -29.31 -21.50 0.41
N SER A 113 -30.24 -22.43 0.61
CA SER A 113 -30.07 -23.69 1.32
C SER A 113 -29.29 -24.73 0.47
N SER A 114 -28.07 -24.43 0.02
CA SER A 114 -27.26 -25.40 -0.75
C SER A 114 -25.88 -25.64 -0.14
N SER A 115 -25.79 -26.82 0.47
CA SER A 115 -24.66 -27.46 1.16
C SER A 115 -23.53 -27.93 0.22
N SER A 116 -22.88 -27.06 -0.56
CA SER A 116 -21.71 -27.48 -1.36
C SER A 116 -20.69 -26.39 -1.72
N THR A 117 -20.72 -25.22 -1.07
CA THR A 117 -19.73 -24.16 -1.32
C THR A 117 -18.42 -24.49 -0.61
N HIS A 118 -17.34 -24.60 -1.38
CA HIS A 118 -15.98 -24.83 -0.86
C HIS A 118 -15.63 -23.75 0.17
N ARG A 119 -15.42 -24.13 1.45
CA ARG A 119 -15.24 -23.15 2.54
C ARG A 119 -13.80 -22.62 2.54
N LEU A 120 -13.64 -21.31 2.48
CA LEU A 120 -12.34 -20.62 2.57
C LEU A 120 -12.24 -19.89 3.91
N PHE A 121 -11.12 -20.06 4.60
CA PHE A 121 -10.81 -19.31 5.81
C PHE A 121 -9.52 -18.52 5.64
N PHE A 122 -9.48 -17.35 6.28
CA PHE A 122 -8.34 -16.44 6.28
C PHE A 122 -7.61 -16.57 7.60
N CYS A 123 -6.30 -16.74 7.54
CA CYS A 123 -5.47 -16.99 8.71
C CYS A 123 -4.19 -16.16 8.66
N ASP A 124 -3.65 -15.83 9.83
CA ASP A 124 -2.34 -15.25 9.99
C ASP A 124 -1.46 -16.11 10.90
N VAL A 125 -0.16 -16.13 10.63
CA VAL A 125 0.85 -16.83 11.45
C VAL A 125 1.97 -15.85 11.77
N GLU A 126 2.28 -15.70 13.06
CA GLU A 126 3.33 -14.80 13.55
C GLU A 126 4.64 -15.56 13.79
N PHE A 127 5.76 -14.99 13.33
CA PHE A 127 7.06 -15.65 13.35
C PHE A 127 7.63 -15.92 14.75
N GLY A 128 7.43 -15.01 15.71
CA GLY A 128 7.91 -15.16 17.09
C GLY A 128 7.31 -16.38 17.79
N GLU A 129 6.04 -16.67 17.55
CA GLU A 129 5.29 -17.75 18.18
C GLU A 129 5.36 -19.07 17.39
N SER A 130 5.48 -19.01 16.06
CA SER A 130 5.27 -20.16 15.17
C SER A 130 6.43 -20.43 14.20
N GLN A 131 7.66 -20.43 14.70
CA GLN A 131 8.86 -20.67 13.87
C GLN A 131 8.85 -22.02 13.15
N HIS A 132 8.28 -23.06 13.78
CA HIS A 132 8.18 -24.38 13.17
C HIS A 132 7.23 -24.36 11.97
N SER A 133 6.09 -23.67 12.08
CA SER A 133 5.17 -23.49 10.96
C SER A 133 5.84 -22.76 9.78
N PHE A 134 6.61 -21.70 10.03
CA PHE A 134 7.36 -21.00 8.97
C PHE A 134 8.30 -21.95 8.21
N ALA A 135 8.98 -22.86 8.92
CA ALA A 135 9.84 -23.87 8.32
C ALA A 135 9.04 -24.90 7.50
N LEU A 136 7.88 -25.34 7.99
CA LEU A 136 7.00 -26.27 7.27
C LEU A 136 6.52 -25.71 5.93
N PHE A 137 6.25 -24.40 5.87
CA PHE A 137 5.86 -23.71 4.64
C PHE A 137 7.06 -23.27 3.77
N GLY A 138 8.28 -23.39 4.27
CA GLY A 138 9.50 -22.96 3.57
C GLY A 138 9.60 -21.44 3.38
N VAL A 139 9.01 -20.64 4.28
CA VAL A 139 8.99 -19.18 4.18
C VAL A 139 10.29 -18.60 4.75
N SER A 140 11.04 -17.90 3.90
CA SER A 140 12.33 -17.29 4.26
C SER A 140 12.36 -15.76 4.14
N SER A 141 11.33 -15.18 3.53
CA SER A 141 11.20 -13.74 3.34
C SER A 141 9.75 -13.30 3.50
N LEU A 142 9.57 -12.04 3.88
CA LEU A 142 8.29 -11.37 4.04
C LEU A 142 8.27 -10.11 3.18
N PRO A 143 7.10 -9.62 2.73
CA PRO A 143 5.75 -10.17 2.94
C PRO A 143 5.49 -11.46 2.15
N HIS A 144 4.72 -12.39 2.73
CA HIS A 144 4.41 -13.66 2.08
C HIS A 144 3.01 -14.13 2.47
N ALA A 145 2.28 -14.69 1.50
CA ALA A 145 0.99 -15.34 1.74
C ALA A 145 0.87 -16.58 0.86
N ARG A 146 0.15 -17.59 1.33
CA ARG A 146 -0.03 -18.85 0.60
C ARG A 146 -1.45 -19.36 0.71
N LEU A 147 -1.98 -19.85 -0.40
CA LEU A 147 -3.24 -20.58 -0.44
C LEU A 147 -2.95 -22.07 -0.26
N VAL A 148 -3.53 -22.68 0.77
CA VAL A 148 -3.49 -24.11 1.02
C VAL A 148 -4.80 -24.73 0.53
N PRO A 149 -4.79 -25.47 -0.60
CA PRO A 149 -5.99 -26.13 -1.08
C PRO A 149 -6.39 -27.30 -0.18
N ALA A 150 -7.65 -27.70 -0.25
CA ALA A 150 -8.20 -28.87 0.44
C ALA A 150 -7.39 -30.17 0.22
N SER A 151 -6.81 -30.34 -0.97
CA SER A 151 -6.07 -31.54 -1.38
C SER A 151 -4.60 -31.56 -0.95
N ALA A 152 -4.07 -30.46 -0.40
CA ALA A 152 -2.64 -30.36 -0.09
C ALA A 152 -2.21 -31.36 1.01
N ARG A 153 -1.18 -32.16 0.72
CA ARG A 153 -0.52 -33.10 1.62
C ARG A 153 0.81 -32.53 2.12
N SER A 154 1.59 -31.89 1.24
CA SER A 154 2.80 -31.16 1.58
C SER A 154 2.49 -29.66 1.69
N LEU A 155 2.71 -29.08 2.86
CA LEU A 155 2.50 -27.64 3.06
C LEU A 155 3.51 -26.78 2.30
N ARG A 156 4.66 -27.33 1.90
CA ARG A 156 5.66 -26.61 1.12
C ARG A 156 5.36 -26.65 -0.38
N ASP A 157 5.00 -27.81 -0.90
CA ASP A 157 4.96 -28.06 -2.35
C ASP A 157 3.55 -27.87 -2.93
N ASP A 158 2.50 -28.23 -2.18
CA ASP A 158 1.12 -28.19 -2.68
C ASP A 158 0.43 -26.84 -2.40
N SER A 159 1.02 -26.01 -1.54
CA SER A 159 0.50 -24.67 -1.27
C SER A 159 0.94 -23.69 -2.35
N ILE A 160 0.05 -22.78 -2.74
CA ILE A 160 0.27 -21.84 -3.83
C ILE A 160 0.75 -20.51 -3.24
N PRO A 161 2.00 -20.07 -3.49
CA PRO A 161 2.44 -18.74 -3.08
C PRO A 161 1.69 -17.65 -3.83
N MET A 162 1.48 -16.53 -3.15
CA MET A 162 1.01 -15.30 -3.75
C MET A 162 2.22 -14.47 -4.23
N ASP A 163 2.17 -13.97 -5.47
CA ASP A 163 3.29 -13.26 -6.08
C ASP A 163 3.32 -11.79 -5.62
N GLN A 164 4.46 -11.11 -5.78
CA GLN A 164 4.57 -9.68 -5.41
C GLN A 164 3.56 -8.79 -6.17
N SER A 165 3.20 -9.16 -7.40
CA SER A 165 2.16 -8.47 -8.17
C SER A 165 0.79 -8.54 -7.49
N ASP A 166 0.50 -9.63 -6.79
CA ASP A 166 -0.79 -9.88 -6.15
C ASP A 166 -0.94 -9.08 -4.84
N PHE A 167 0.15 -8.53 -4.31
CA PHE A 167 0.13 -7.56 -3.22
C PHE A 167 -0.01 -6.10 -3.71
N SER A 168 0.25 -5.82 -5.00
CA SER A 168 0.48 -4.46 -5.50
C SER A 168 -0.74 -3.52 -5.41
N ARG A 169 -1.96 -4.06 -5.53
CA ARG A 169 -3.21 -3.29 -5.39
C ARG A 169 -3.94 -3.55 -4.06
N GLY A 170 -3.27 -4.15 -3.07
CA GLY A 170 -3.90 -4.46 -1.77
C GLY A 170 -4.98 -5.54 -1.88
N ALA A 171 -6.08 -5.37 -1.16
CA ALA A 171 -7.14 -6.37 -1.01
C ALA A 171 -7.75 -6.83 -2.35
N GLU A 172 -7.86 -5.95 -3.34
CA GLU A 172 -8.45 -6.25 -4.65
C GLU A 172 -7.58 -7.24 -5.45
N SER A 173 -6.26 -7.12 -5.39
CA SER A 173 -5.39 -8.06 -6.13
C SER A 173 -5.25 -9.39 -5.40
N MET A 174 -5.29 -9.38 -4.07
CA MET A 174 -5.39 -10.60 -3.26
C MET A 174 -6.69 -11.35 -3.54
N ALA A 175 -7.79 -10.62 -3.72
CA ALA A 175 -9.08 -11.17 -4.13
C ALA A 175 -8.98 -11.88 -5.49
N ASP A 176 -8.44 -11.20 -6.51
CA ASP A 176 -8.24 -11.77 -7.84
C ASP A 176 -7.40 -13.06 -7.80
N PHE A 177 -6.36 -13.10 -6.95
CA PHE A 177 -5.55 -14.30 -6.73
C PHE A 177 -6.37 -15.46 -6.15
N VAL A 178 -7.18 -15.20 -5.12
CA VAL A 178 -8.05 -16.21 -4.50
C VAL A 178 -9.07 -16.75 -5.51
N GLU A 179 -9.71 -15.87 -6.28
CA GLU A 179 -10.69 -16.27 -7.29
C GLU A 179 -10.03 -17.12 -8.39
N ALA A 180 -8.84 -16.72 -8.85
CA ALA A 180 -8.10 -17.44 -9.88
C ALA A 180 -7.59 -18.82 -9.42
N LYS A 181 -7.13 -18.95 -8.18
CA LYS A 181 -6.49 -20.18 -7.66
C LYS A 181 -7.46 -21.09 -6.92
N ALA A 182 -8.33 -20.53 -6.08
CA ALA A 182 -9.31 -21.30 -5.31
C ALA A 182 -10.60 -21.58 -6.11
N LYS A 183 -10.86 -20.83 -7.20
CA LYS A 183 -12.12 -20.89 -7.97
C LYS A 183 -13.36 -20.63 -7.12
N ILE A 184 -13.20 -19.83 -6.06
CA ILE A 184 -14.29 -19.42 -5.15
C ILE A 184 -14.63 -17.97 -5.50
N PRO A 185 -15.85 -17.68 -5.96
CA PRO A 185 -16.27 -16.30 -6.22
C PRO A 185 -16.38 -15.55 -4.90
N LEU A 186 -15.72 -14.40 -4.77
CA LEU A 186 -15.68 -13.61 -3.53
C LEU A 186 -16.98 -12.80 -3.28
N GLY A 187 -18.01 -12.98 -4.11
CA GLY A 187 -19.35 -12.42 -3.89
C GLY A 187 -19.51 -10.91 -4.18
N GLY A 188 -18.43 -10.16 -4.44
CA GLY A 188 -18.53 -8.74 -4.84
C GLY A 188 -17.27 -7.90 -4.60
N PRO A 189 -17.36 -6.56 -4.77
CA PRO A 189 -16.24 -5.66 -4.53
C PRO A 189 -15.84 -5.61 -3.04
N ILE A 190 -14.58 -5.27 -2.79
CA ILE A 190 -14.03 -5.10 -1.43
C ILE A 190 -14.75 -3.94 -0.71
N LEU A 191 -15.24 -4.22 0.50
CA LEU A 191 -16.01 -3.27 1.29
C LEU A 191 -15.06 -2.41 2.14
N ARG A 192 -14.58 -1.31 1.55
CA ARG A 192 -13.71 -0.36 2.27
C ARG A 192 -14.52 0.51 3.25
N PRO A 193 -14.12 0.61 4.54
CA PRO A 193 -14.77 1.55 5.45
C PRO A 193 -14.54 2.99 4.95
N PRO A 194 -15.54 3.88 5.04
CA PRO A 194 -15.38 5.26 4.59
C PRO A 194 -14.28 5.95 5.41
N PRO A 195 -13.44 6.80 4.78
CA PRO A 195 -12.33 7.46 5.46
C PRO A 195 -12.78 8.45 6.54
N ILE A 196 -14.04 8.88 6.48
CA ILE A 196 -14.64 9.83 7.42
C ILE A 196 -15.72 9.09 8.21
N SER A 197 -15.59 9.05 9.52
CA SER A 197 -16.64 8.49 10.38
C SER A 197 -17.94 9.30 10.28
N PRO A 198 -19.13 8.70 10.44
CA PRO A 198 -20.39 9.43 10.32
C PRO A 198 -20.50 10.60 11.31
N ARG A 199 -19.87 10.47 12.50
CA ARG A 199 -19.80 11.55 13.50
C ARG A 199 -18.89 12.69 13.05
N GLN A 200 -17.74 12.40 12.46
CA GLN A 200 -16.86 13.42 11.88
C GLN A 200 -17.53 14.09 10.69
N ALA A 201 -18.24 13.35 9.83
CA ALA A 201 -18.99 13.91 8.72
C ALA A 201 -20.07 14.88 9.23
N LEU A 202 -20.82 14.50 10.28
CA LEU A 202 -21.81 15.37 10.91
C LEU A 202 -21.16 16.62 11.53
N PHE A 203 -20.02 16.46 12.20
CA PHE A 203 -19.26 17.58 12.78
C PHE A 203 -18.77 18.54 11.69
N LEU A 204 -18.20 18.02 10.60
CA LEU A 204 -17.75 18.82 9.46
C LEU A 204 -18.92 19.55 8.80
N LEU A 205 -20.06 18.88 8.65
CA LEU A 205 -21.28 19.49 8.11
C LEU A 205 -21.80 20.61 9.02
N ALA A 206 -21.83 20.39 10.34
CA ALA A 206 -22.23 21.41 11.31
C ALA A 206 -21.25 22.60 11.32
N ALA A 207 -19.95 22.34 11.31
CA ALA A 207 -18.92 23.38 11.22
C ALA A 207 -19.04 24.19 9.92
N LEU A 208 -19.31 23.52 8.79
CA LEU A 208 -19.57 24.17 7.51
C LEU A 208 -20.83 25.04 7.58
N LEU A 209 -21.94 24.55 8.13
CA LEU A 209 -23.20 25.31 8.26
C LEU A 209 -23.05 26.53 9.18
N ILE A 210 -22.32 26.41 10.28
CA ILE A 210 -22.06 27.50 11.23
C ILE A 210 -21.12 28.54 10.60
N SER A 211 -20.09 28.11 9.88
CA SER A 211 -19.11 29.00 9.25
C SER A 211 -19.60 29.59 7.93
N ALA A 212 -20.55 28.96 7.23
CA ALA A 212 -21.09 29.40 5.95
C ALA A 212 -21.58 30.85 5.95
N PRO A 213 -22.44 31.32 6.88
CA PRO A 213 -22.89 32.72 6.87
C PRO A 213 -21.74 33.70 7.11
N PHE A 214 -20.72 33.33 7.90
CA PHE A 214 -19.54 34.17 8.14
C PHE A 214 -18.63 34.23 6.90
N LEU A 215 -18.36 33.08 6.28
CA LEU A 215 -17.59 32.97 5.04
C LEU A 215 -18.28 33.71 3.89
N ILE A 216 -19.58 33.51 3.68
CA ILE A 216 -20.35 34.18 2.63
C ILE A 216 -20.35 35.69 2.83
N ARG A 217 -20.58 36.18 4.06
CA ARG A 217 -20.48 37.62 4.37
C ARG A 217 -19.09 38.16 4.08
N ARG A 218 -18.04 37.45 4.47
CA ARG A 218 -16.65 37.87 4.24
C ARG A 218 -16.32 37.90 2.74
N VAL A 219 -16.77 36.91 1.98
CA VAL A 219 -16.61 36.85 0.52
C VAL A 219 -17.37 38.01 -0.14
N LEU A 220 -18.65 38.25 0.21
CA LEU A 220 -19.44 39.36 -0.34
C LEU A 220 -18.86 40.73 0.00
N ALA A 221 -18.25 40.88 1.17
CA ALA A 221 -17.61 42.12 1.60
C ALA A 221 -16.31 42.43 0.83
N GLY A 222 -15.80 41.52 -0.02
CA GLY A 222 -14.56 41.71 -0.78
C GLY A 222 -13.27 41.57 0.04
N ASP A 223 -13.36 41.45 1.37
CA ASP A 223 -12.23 41.29 2.30
C ASP A 223 -11.65 39.86 2.35
N THR A 224 -11.72 39.13 1.23
CA THR A 224 -11.13 37.79 1.12
C THR A 224 -9.99 37.75 0.13
N LEU A 225 -9.02 36.89 0.43
CA LEU A 225 -7.88 36.58 -0.42
C LEU A 225 -8.30 36.13 -1.84
N ILE A 226 -9.53 35.60 -1.98
CA ILE A 226 -10.13 35.16 -3.25
C ILE A 226 -10.39 36.35 -4.20
N HIS A 227 -10.60 37.56 -3.69
CA HIS A 227 -10.80 38.75 -4.55
C HIS A 227 -9.48 39.41 -4.95
N ASP A 228 -8.35 39.03 -4.34
CA ASP A 228 -7.05 39.61 -4.67
C ASP A 228 -6.52 39.03 -5.99
N ARG A 229 -6.46 39.86 -7.03
CA ARG A 229 -5.85 39.52 -8.33
C ARG A 229 -4.39 39.06 -8.17
N ARG A 230 -3.65 39.59 -7.21
CA ARG A 230 -2.24 39.22 -6.99
C ARG A 230 -2.12 37.78 -6.52
N LEU A 231 -3.04 37.30 -5.69
CA LEU A 231 -3.09 35.90 -5.26
C LEU A 231 -3.29 34.99 -6.47
N TRP A 232 -4.26 35.29 -7.33
CA TRP A 232 -4.53 34.49 -8.53
C TRP A 232 -3.37 34.50 -9.52
N MET A 233 -2.70 35.64 -9.69
CA MET A 233 -1.48 35.72 -10.48
C MET A 233 -0.36 34.85 -9.89
N ALA A 234 -0.15 34.90 -8.58
CA ALA A 234 0.84 34.07 -7.90
C ALA A 234 0.50 32.58 -8.03
N LEU A 235 -0.77 32.21 -7.87
CA LEU A 235 -1.24 30.84 -8.03
C LEU A 235 -1.07 30.33 -9.46
N ALA A 236 -1.37 31.16 -10.47
CA ALA A 236 -1.15 30.81 -11.87
C ALA A 236 0.33 30.57 -12.17
N LEU A 237 1.23 31.43 -11.67
CA LEU A 237 2.67 31.24 -11.78
C LEU A 237 3.15 29.98 -11.05
N PHE A 238 2.57 29.68 -9.89
CA PHE A 238 2.86 28.47 -9.14
C PHE A 238 2.49 27.21 -9.93
N VAL A 239 1.28 27.15 -10.50
CA VAL A 239 0.85 26.02 -11.34
C VAL A 239 1.74 25.88 -12.58
N TYR A 240 2.06 26.98 -13.25
CA TYR A 240 2.98 26.99 -14.39
C TYR A 240 4.37 26.44 -14.01
N PHE A 241 4.93 26.88 -12.88
CA PHE A 241 6.23 26.40 -12.39
C PHE A 241 6.23 24.89 -12.14
N PHE A 242 5.19 24.34 -11.53
CA PHE A 242 5.06 22.89 -11.32
C PHE A 242 4.93 22.12 -12.63
N GLY A 243 4.23 22.69 -13.62
CA GLY A 243 4.15 22.11 -14.97
C GLY A 243 5.50 22.04 -15.69
N VAL A 244 6.27 23.15 -15.67
CA VAL A 244 7.53 23.26 -16.42
C VAL A 244 8.70 22.54 -15.75
N SER A 245 8.71 22.44 -14.42
CA SER A 245 9.75 21.73 -13.65
C SER A 245 9.76 20.20 -13.83
N GLY A 246 8.85 19.64 -14.63
CA GLY A 246 8.76 18.20 -14.82
C GLY A 246 8.14 17.47 -13.64
N THR A 247 7.39 18.16 -12.77
CA THR A 247 6.73 17.54 -11.60
C THR A 247 5.79 16.41 -12.00
N MET A 248 5.10 16.53 -13.15
CA MET A 248 4.25 15.46 -13.68
C MET A 248 5.03 14.17 -13.97
N HIS A 249 6.24 14.28 -14.54
CA HIS A 249 7.12 13.14 -14.78
C HIS A 249 7.50 12.46 -13.46
N ASN A 250 7.85 13.27 -12.46
CA ASN A 250 8.26 12.77 -11.14
C ASN A 250 7.14 12.02 -10.43
N ILE A 251 5.90 12.54 -10.49
CA ILE A 251 4.73 11.92 -9.89
C ILE A 251 4.39 10.59 -10.58
N ILE A 252 4.34 10.57 -11.92
CA ILE A 252 3.94 9.36 -12.67
C ILE A 252 4.94 8.21 -12.47
N ARG A 253 6.23 8.52 -12.39
CA ARG A 253 7.30 7.52 -12.30
C ARG A 253 7.81 7.29 -10.87
N ASN A 254 7.20 7.94 -9.87
CA ASN A 254 7.66 7.92 -8.48
C ASN A 254 9.16 8.21 -8.34
N MET A 255 9.65 9.22 -9.06
CA MET A 255 11.08 9.56 -9.03
C MET A 255 11.47 10.18 -7.67
N PRO A 256 12.59 9.76 -7.07
CA PRO A 256 13.06 10.35 -5.82
C PRO A 256 13.56 11.79 -6.05
N MET A 257 13.45 12.61 -5.01
CA MET A 257 13.94 14.00 -5.04
C MET A 257 15.46 14.08 -5.13
N PHE A 258 16.15 13.16 -4.47
CA PHE A 258 17.60 13.04 -4.40
C PHE A 258 17.95 11.57 -4.21
N LEU A 259 19.18 11.20 -4.56
CA LEU A 259 19.72 9.86 -4.36
C LEU A 259 20.94 9.92 -3.44
N PRO A 260 21.13 8.98 -2.51
CA PRO A 260 22.40 8.84 -1.80
C PRO A 260 23.48 8.37 -2.78
N ASP A 261 24.70 8.89 -2.63
CA ASP A 261 25.85 8.47 -3.40
C ASP A 261 26.24 7.03 -3.05
N ARG A 262 26.40 6.19 -4.07
CA ARG A 262 26.84 4.79 -3.93
C ARG A 262 28.20 4.65 -3.25
N SER A 263 29.07 5.65 -3.40
CA SER A 263 30.41 5.64 -2.82
C SER A 263 30.45 6.15 -1.38
N ASN A 264 29.55 7.06 -1.02
CA ASN A 264 29.51 7.73 0.28
C ASN A 264 28.06 8.01 0.68
N PRO A 265 27.43 7.18 1.54
CA PRO A 265 26.01 7.30 1.90
C PRO A 265 25.60 8.65 2.49
N ASP A 266 26.54 9.41 3.05
CA ASP A 266 26.30 10.74 3.63
C ASP A 266 26.20 11.86 2.58
N ARG A 267 26.51 11.58 1.31
CA ARG A 267 26.42 12.56 0.22
C ARG A 267 25.15 12.36 -0.58
N LEU A 268 24.36 13.43 -0.69
CA LEU A 268 23.14 13.47 -1.49
C LEU A 268 23.44 13.99 -2.89
N ILE A 269 23.04 13.23 -3.89
CA ILE A 269 23.11 13.55 -5.31
C ILE A 269 21.77 14.13 -5.74
N PHE A 270 21.78 15.39 -6.14
CA PHE A 270 20.60 16.11 -6.65
C PHE A 270 20.47 16.09 -8.17
N PHE A 271 21.55 15.79 -8.89
CA PHE A 271 21.61 15.74 -10.34
C PHE A 271 22.15 14.39 -10.80
N PHE A 272 21.42 13.73 -11.70
CA PHE A 272 21.81 12.42 -12.22
C PHE A 272 22.29 12.57 -13.68
N GLN A 273 23.48 12.02 -13.97
CA GLN A 273 24.05 12.07 -15.30
C GLN A 273 23.47 10.94 -16.16
N GLY A 274 22.63 11.28 -17.12
CA GLY A 274 21.98 10.34 -18.04
C GLY A 274 20.60 10.82 -18.48
N SER A 275 20.23 10.52 -19.74
CA SER A 275 18.96 10.93 -20.33
C SER A 275 17.75 10.07 -19.89
N GLY A 276 18.01 8.89 -19.32
CA GLY A 276 16.98 7.92 -18.94
C GLY A 276 16.29 8.18 -17.60
N MET A 277 16.87 9.02 -16.74
CA MET A 277 16.32 9.36 -15.43
C MET A 277 16.43 10.85 -15.12
N GLN A 278 15.40 11.38 -14.46
CA GLN A 278 15.36 12.76 -13.99
C GLN A 278 14.95 12.76 -12.51
N LEU A 279 15.76 13.41 -11.67
CA LEU A 279 15.45 13.54 -10.26
C LEU A 279 14.50 14.71 -10.01
N GLY A 280 13.77 14.65 -8.90
CA GLY A 280 12.82 15.70 -8.55
C GLY A 280 13.48 17.06 -8.32
N ALA A 281 14.57 17.09 -7.55
CA ALA A 281 15.30 18.33 -7.26
C ALA A 281 15.90 18.96 -8.52
N GLU A 282 16.39 18.12 -9.45
CA GLU A 282 16.91 18.56 -10.73
C GLU A 282 15.84 19.27 -11.56
N GLY A 283 14.65 18.68 -11.67
CA GLY A 283 13.52 19.28 -12.37
C GLY A 283 13.12 20.66 -11.82
N PHE A 284 13.05 20.78 -10.48
CA PHE A 284 12.76 22.06 -9.84
C PHE A 284 13.86 23.10 -10.03
N ALA A 285 15.13 22.70 -10.00
CA ALA A 285 16.26 23.61 -10.21
C ALA A 285 16.25 24.20 -11.63
N VAL A 286 16.02 23.36 -12.65
CA VAL A 286 15.92 23.82 -14.05
C VAL A 286 14.64 24.66 -14.27
N GLY A 287 13.51 24.20 -13.72
CA GLY A 287 12.25 24.97 -13.74
C GLY A 287 12.38 26.35 -13.11
N PHE A 288 13.18 26.48 -12.04
CA PHE A 288 13.44 27.76 -11.38
C PHE A 288 14.23 28.71 -12.28
N LEU A 289 15.25 28.22 -13.00
CA LEU A 289 16.00 29.02 -13.97
C LEU A 289 15.09 29.59 -15.07
N TYR A 290 14.15 28.80 -15.59
CA TYR A 290 13.16 29.29 -16.55
C TYR A 290 12.24 30.36 -15.95
N MET A 291 11.82 30.17 -14.69
CA MET A 291 10.97 31.12 -13.99
C MET A 291 11.68 32.46 -13.77
N VAL A 292 12.96 32.45 -13.40
CA VAL A 292 13.77 33.67 -13.24
C VAL A 292 13.83 34.47 -14.54
N VAL A 293 14.08 33.83 -15.69
CA VAL A 293 14.08 34.51 -17.00
C VAL A 293 12.70 35.10 -17.31
N GLY A 294 11.63 34.34 -17.08
CA GLY A 294 10.26 34.80 -17.29
C GLY A 294 9.89 36.00 -16.41
N LEU A 295 10.28 35.99 -15.13
CA LEU A 295 10.07 37.11 -14.21
C LEU A 295 10.88 38.34 -14.58
N VAL A 296 12.13 38.19 -15.01
CA VAL A 296 12.95 39.32 -15.47
C VAL A 296 12.27 39.99 -16.66
N LEU A 297 11.76 39.21 -17.62
CA LEU A 297 11.04 39.74 -18.77
C LEU A 297 9.74 40.45 -18.35
N ALA A 298 8.93 39.83 -17.48
CA ALA A 298 7.70 40.42 -16.97
C ALA A 298 7.94 41.71 -16.18
N PHE A 299 9.01 41.76 -15.38
CA PHE A 299 9.42 42.94 -14.65
C PHE A 299 9.87 44.06 -15.60
N ALA A 300 10.65 43.72 -16.63
CA ALA A 300 11.12 44.68 -17.62
C ALA A 300 9.97 45.31 -18.42
N THR A 301 8.94 44.53 -18.77
CA THR A 301 7.81 45.02 -19.57
C THR A 301 6.77 45.79 -18.77
N HIS A 302 6.42 45.35 -17.56
CA HIS A 302 5.31 45.93 -16.80
C HIS A 302 5.73 46.87 -15.67
N ALA A 303 6.79 46.55 -14.92
CA ALA A 303 7.18 47.35 -13.76
C ALA A 303 8.14 48.48 -14.16
N LEU A 304 9.16 48.14 -14.96
CA LEU A 304 10.23 49.05 -15.30
C LEU A 304 9.80 50.14 -16.30
N ALA A 305 8.77 49.85 -17.13
CA ALA A 305 8.18 50.83 -18.05
C ALA A 305 7.49 52.00 -17.34
N GLY A 306 7.08 51.83 -16.07
CA GLY A 306 6.42 52.88 -15.29
C GLY A 306 7.37 53.84 -14.56
N TRP A 307 8.68 53.61 -14.63
CA TRP A 307 9.65 54.38 -13.84
C TRP A 307 10.12 55.64 -14.56
N LYS A 308 10.13 56.77 -13.85
CA LYS A 308 10.46 58.09 -14.44
C LYS A 308 11.96 58.32 -14.66
N SER A 309 12.83 57.59 -13.95
CA SER A 309 14.28 57.79 -14.00
C SER A 309 14.94 56.86 -15.03
N VAL A 310 15.44 57.46 -16.12
CA VAL A 310 16.11 56.75 -17.23
C VAL A 310 17.37 56.01 -16.77
N SER A 311 18.15 56.60 -15.86
CA SER A 311 19.39 55.97 -15.35
C SER A 311 19.10 54.70 -14.55
N ALA A 312 18.07 54.71 -13.70
CA ALA A 312 17.68 53.51 -12.96
C ALA A 312 17.11 52.45 -13.90
N GLN A 313 16.26 52.83 -14.87
CA GLN A 313 15.73 51.92 -15.88
C GLN A 313 16.85 51.20 -16.65
N ARG A 314 17.87 51.93 -17.10
CA ARG A 314 19.05 51.35 -17.77
C ARG A 314 19.83 50.41 -16.84
N GLY A 315 20.04 50.81 -15.58
CA GLY A 315 20.71 49.97 -14.59
C GLY A 315 20.00 48.64 -14.36
N PHE A 316 18.68 48.66 -14.13
CA PHE A 316 17.88 47.46 -13.93
C PHE A 316 17.79 46.59 -15.19
N MET A 317 17.73 47.18 -16.39
CA MET A 317 17.80 46.41 -17.63
C MET A 317 19.14 45.69 -17.79
N LEU A 318 20.26 46.36 -17.47
CA LEU A 318 21.58 45.72 -17.53
C LEU A 318 21.70 44.56 -16.54
N VAL A 319 21.23 44.75 -15.30
CA VAL A 319 21.20 43.67 -14.29
C VAL A 319 20.31 42.52 -14.76
N GLY A 320 19.11 42.82 -15.27
CA GLY A 320 18.20 41.82 -15.82
C GLY A 320 18.82 41.02 -16.97
N MET A 321 19.53 41.70 -17.88
CA MET A 321 20.24 41.05 -18.99
C MET A 321 21.36 40.13 -18.50
N LEU A 322 22.13 40.54 -17.50
CA LEU A 322 23.16 39.69 -16.88
C LEU A 322 22.55 38.46 -16.20
N VAL A 323 21.46 38.64 -15.46
CA VAL A 323 20.75 37.52 -14.79
C VAL A 323 20.15 36.56 -15.82
N ALA A 324 19.53 37.08 -16.88
CA ALA A 324 18.97 36.25 -17.95
C ALA A 324 20.07 35.48 -18.70
N TYR A 325 21.18 36.15 -19.03
CA TYR A 325 22.35 35.51 -19.62
C TYR A 325 22.89 34.39 -18.73
N TRP A 326 23.10 34.68 -17.44
CA TRP A 326 23.56 33.68 -16.47
C TRP A 326 22.61 32.48 -16.39
N ALA A 327 21.31 32.71 -16.28
CA ALA A 327 20.33 31.64 -16.17
C ALA A 327 20.31 30.76 -17.43
N VAL A 328 20.31 31.36 -18.62
CA VAL A 328 20.35 30.63 -19.90
C VAL A 328 21.66 29.85 -20.04
N SER A 329 22.79 30.46 -19.72
CA SER A 329 24.09 29.76 -19.73
C SER A 329 24.11 28.57 -18.78
N LYS A 330 23.47 28.68 -17.61
CA LYS A 330 23.35 27.56 -16.67
C LYS A 330 22.47 26.44 -17.20
N VAL A 331 21.34 26.77 -17.85
CA VAL A 331 20.48 25.76 -18.48
C VAL A 331 21.25 25.01 -19.58
N ILE A 332 21.94 25.72 -20.48
CA ILE A 332 22.74 25.11 -21.56
C ILE A 332 23.85 24.23 -20.98
N TYR A 333 24.54 24.70 -19.94
CA TYR A 333 25.57 23.92 -19.27
C TYR A 333 25.03 22.62 -18.67
N LEU A 334 23.89 22.70 -17.97
CA LEU A 334 23.25 21.53 -17.37
C LEU A 334 22.75 20.54 -18.43
N ASP A 335 22.17 21.04 -19.52
CA ASP A 335 21.73 20.21 -20.64
C ASP A 335 22.90 19.48 -21.31
N ASN A 336 23.99 20.21 -21.63
CA ASN A 336 25.21 19.64 -22.20
C ASN A 336 25.83 18.59 -21.26
N TRP A 337 25.86 18.87 -19.95
CA TRP A 337 26.38 17.93 -18.95
C TRP A 337 25.53 16.66 -18.85
N LYS A 338 24.20 16.79 -18.97
CA LYS A 338 23.26 15.68 -18.83
C LYS A 338 23.18 14.80 -20.07
N THR A 339 23.12 15.42 -21.25
CA THR A 339 22.96 14.71 -22.54
C THR A 339 24.29 14.31 -23.17
N GLY A 340 25.39 14.96 -22.78
CA GLY A 340 26.68 14.85 -23.47
C GLY A 340 26.69 15.52 -24.85
N TYR A 341 25.60 16.17 -25.25
CA TYR A 341 25.49 16.88 -26.51
C TYR A 341 25.90 18.33 -26.32
N SER A 342 26.91 18.79 -27.06
CA SER A 342 27.33 20.20 -27.00
C SER A 342 26.47 21.05 -27.94
N ILE A 343 25.53 21.81 -27.39
CA ILE A 343 24.81 22.81 -28.17
C ILE A 343 25.76 23.99 -28.43
N HIS A 344 26.18 24.16 -29.68
CA HIS A 344 26.96 25.32 -30.10
C HIS A 344 26.03 26.52 -30.33
N ALA A 345 26.35 27.67 -29.72
CA ALA A 345 25.66 28.91 -29.99
C ALA A 345 25.88 29.30 -31.45
N PHE A 346 24.81 29.28 -32.26
CA PHE A 346 24.89 29.69 -33.65
C PHE A 346 24.91 31.22 -33.70
N TRP A 347 26.07 31.80 -33.99
CA TRP A 347 26.16 33.23 -34.25
C TRP A 347 25.66 33.51 -35.68
N PRO A 348 24.64 34.36 -35.87
CA PRO A 348 24.19 34.68 -37.22
C PRO A 348 25.32 35.40 -37.97
N ASN A 349 25.86 34.75 -39.00
CA ASN A 349 26.98 35.26 -39.80
C ASN A 349 26.62 36.47 -40.68
N SER A 350 25.33 36.82 -40.78
CA SER A 350 24.88 38.06 -41.41
C SER A 350 23.48 38.41 -40.96
N TRP A 351 23.28 39.66 -40.55
CA TRP A 351 21.95 40.27 -40.47
C TRP A 351 21.69 40.89 -41.84
N ARG A 352 20.81 40.28 -42.63
CA ARG A 352 20.28 40.87 -43.86
C ARG A 352 18.97 41.56 -43.58
#